data_AF-A0A365TBG7-F1
#
_entry.id   AF-A0A365TBG7-F1
#
_cell.length_a   1.000
_cell.length_b   1.000
_cell.length_c   1.000
_cell.angle_alpha   90.00
_cell.angle_beta   90.00
_cell.angle_gamma   90.00
#
_symmetry.space_group_name_H-M   'P 1'
#
loop_
_entity.id
_entity.type
_entity.pdbx_description
1 polymer ?
#
loop_
_entity_poly.entity_id
_entity_poly.type
_entity_poly.pdbx_seq_one_letter_code
_entity_poly.pdbx_strand_id
1 'polypeptide(L)'
;MSHPIELTQSEAREVIAALSAEPAGTGSTSDERRLNVREQFEEAFGFENETTQEGLVDQAKDLLDNESKERVSLSDREAETVVEALSSFEGTADTDRETVRDLRETFESEYDVHGGR
;
A
#
# COMPACT_ATOMS: atom_id res chain seq x y z
N MET A 1 7.35 6.40 -15.84
CA MET A 1 6.26 5.82 -16.67
C MET A 1 5.38 5.04 -15.70
N SER A 2 4.06 5.01 -15.85
CA SER A 2 3.22 4.27 -14.90
C SER A 2 3.29 2.77 -15.22
N HIS A 3 3.73 1.96 -14.26
CA HIS A 3 3.83 0.51 -14.39
C HIS A 3 2.69 -0.10 -13.56
N PRO A 4 1.83 -0.97 -14.13
CA PRO A 4 0.80 -1.63 -13.35
C PRO A 4 1.42 -2.76 -12.53
N ILE A 5 1.25 -2.74 -11.20
CA ILE A 5 1.65 -3.81 -10.30
C ILE A 5 0.43 -4.64 -9.89
N GLU A 6 0.60 -5.97 -9.88
CA GLU A 6 -0.44 -6.91 -9.44
C GLU A 6 -0.26 -7.22 -7.97
N LEU A 7 -1.26 -6.87 -7.15
CA LEU A 7 -1.21 -7.05 -5.70
C LEU A 7 -2.48 -7.74 -5.24
N THR A 8 -2.36 -8.56 -4.21
CA THR A 8 -3.51 -9.12 -3.49
C THR A 8 -4.09 -8.10 -2.52
N GLN A 9 -5.31 -8.35 -2.07
CA GLN A 9 -5.96 -7.52 -1.07
C GLN A 9 -5.15 -7.47 0.25
N SER A 10 -4.55 -8.59 0.66
CA SER A 10 -3.68 -8.65 1.85
C SER A 10 -2.46 -7.75 1.71
N GLU A 11 -1.81 -7.78 0.54
CA GLU A 11 -0.66 -6.94 0.22
C GLU A 11 -1.02 -5.45 0.17
N ALA A 12 -2.13 -5.11 -0.47
CA ALA A 12 -2.63 -3.74 -0.52
C ALA A 12 -2.96 -3.20 0.88
N ARG A 13 -3.47 -4.05 1.76
CA ARG A 13 -3.74 -3.69 3.16
C ARG A 13 -2.46 -3.41 3.94
N GLU A 14 -1.40 -4.20 3.73
CA GLU A 14 -0.08 -3.94 4.32
C GLU A 14 0.49 -2.60 3.82
N VAL A 15 0.33 -2.29 2.53
CA VAL A 15 0.73 -0.99 1.95
C VAL A 15 -0.05 0.17 2.58
N ILE A 16 -1.37 0.06 2.69
CA ILE A 16 -2.22 1.08 3.34
C ILE A 16 -1.84 1.26 4.82
N ALA A 17 -1.58 0.15 5.52
CA ALA A 17 -1.14 0.17 6.91
C ALA A 17 0.22 0.87 7.06
N ALA A 18 1.19 0.55 6.18
CA ALA A 18 2.48 1.20 6.13
C ALA A 18 2.38 2.71 5.87
N LEU A 19 1.56 3.11 4.88
CA LEU A 19 1.29 4.51 4.56
C LEU A 19 0.59 5.26 5.71
N SER A 20 -0.18 4.55 6.55
CA SER A 20 -0.87 5.12 7.71
C SER A 20 -0.06 5.10 9.00
N ALA A 21 0.94 4.22 9.09
CA ALA A 21 1.74 4.02 10.31
C ALA A 21 2.78 5.12 10.53
N GLU A 22 3.27 5.76 9.46
CA GLU A 22 4.21 6.88 9.61
C GLU A 22 3.49 8.15 10.07
N PRO A 23 3.93 8.78 11.18
CA PRO A 23 3.36 10.06 11.61
C PRO A 23 3.66 11.13 10.56
N ALA A 24 2.63 11.90 10.18
CA ALA A 24 2.71 13.08 9.33
C ALA A 24 3.87 13.99 9.76
N GLY A 25 5.01 13.86 9.09
CA GLY A 25 6.27 14.15 9.75
C GLY A 25 7.45 14.16 8.81
N THR A 26 7.38 14.98 7.76
CA THR A 26 8.46 15.86 7.24
C THR A 26 8.00 16.47 5.91
N GLY A 27 7.03 17.40 5.96
CA GLY A 27 6.67 18.26 4.83
C GLY A 27 5.34 17.94 4.14
N SER A 28 4.46 18.95 4.04
CA SER A 28 3.09 18.84 3.54
C SER A 28 2.96 18.12 2.19
N THR A 29 3.95 18.23 1.31
CA THR A 29 3.90 17.62 -0.04
C THR A 29 4.13 16.10 -0.03
N SER A 30 4.80 15.55 0.98
CA SER A 30 4.98 14.10 1.11
C SER A 30 3.76 13.45 1.75
N ASP A 31 3.14 14.14 2.71
CA ASP A 31 1.86 13.75 3.32
C ASP A 31 0.72 13.70 2.30
N GLU A 32 0.57 14.74 1.46
CA GLU A 32 -0.46 14.76 0.41
C GLU A 32 -0.27 13.61 -0.58
N ARG A 33 0.99 13.31 -0.97
CA ARG A 33 1.28 12.17 -1.86
C ARG A 33 0.94 10.84 -1.21
N ARG A 34 1.30 10.64 0.05
CA ARG A 34 0.96 9.42 0.80
C ARG A 34 -0.55 9.20 0.89
N LEU A 35 -1.31 10.26 1.18
CA LEU A 35 -2.77 10.23 1.17
C LEU A 35 -3.32 9.86 -0.20
N ASN A 36 -2.86 10.50 -1.28
CA ASN A 36 -3.31 10.18 -2.64
C ASN A 36 -3.03 8.72 -3.03
N VAL A 37 -1.86 8.20 -2.67
CA VAL A 37 -1.52 6.79 -2.93
C VAL A 37 -2.42 5.88 -2.10
N ARG A 38 -2.59 6.17 -0.80
CA ARG A 38 -3.47 5.40 0.07
C ARG A 38 -4.90 5.35 -0.47
N GLU A 39 -5.45 6.50 -0.85
CA GLU A 39 -6.79 6.61 -1.44
C GLU A 39 -6.91 5.81 -2.75
N GLN A 40 -5.87 5.78 -3.59
CA GLN A 40 -5.85 4.93 -4.79
C GLN A 40 -5.89 3.44 -4.45
N PHE A 41 -5.16 2.99 -3.42
CA PHE A 41 -5.23 1.60 -2.96
C PHE A 41 -6.59 1.28 -2.34
N GLU A 42 -7.15 2.22 -1.56
CA GLU A 42 -8.50 2.10 -0.98
C GLU A 42 -9.57 1.97 -2.09
N GLU A 43 -9.51 2.82 -3.11
CA GLU A 43 -10.46 2.79 -4.24
C GLU A 43 -10.27 1.56 -5.12
N ALA A 44 -9.01 1.19 -5.44
CA ALA A 44 -8.71 0.05 -6.30
C ALA A 44 -9.17 -1.27 -5.70
N PHE A 45 -8.99 -1.46 -4.39
CA PHE A 45 -9.34 -2.70 -3.68
C PHE A 45 -10.67 -2.64 -2.93
N GLY A 46 -11.41 -1.53 -3.07
CA GLY A 46 -12.69 -1.33 -2.38
C GLY A 46 -12.57 -1.34 -0.86
N PHE A 47 -11.43 -0.92 -0.30
CA PHE A 47 -11.35 -0.60 1.13
C PHE A 47 -12.13 0.70 1.36
N GLU A 48 -13.46 0.61 1.45
CA GLU A 48 -14.29 1.77 1.82
C GLU A 48 -13.76 2.35 3.13
N ASN A 49 -13.33 3.62 3.06
CA ASN A 49 -12.86 4.40 4.19
C ASN A 49 -13.83 4.18 5.36
N GLU A 50 -13.33 3.65 6.47
CA GLU A 50 -14.07 3.22 7.68
C GLU A 50 -14.83 4.36 8.42
N THR A 51 -15.31 5.39 7.70
CA THR A 51 -16.11 6.51 8.21
C THR A 51 -17.64 6.27 8.09
N THR A 52 -18.09 5.14 7.54
CA THR A 52 -19.53 4.79 7.52
C THR A 52 -19.81 3.53 8.33
N GLN A 53 -19.94 3.75 9.63
CA GLN A 53 -20.26 2.79 10.69
C GLN A 53 -21.69 2.24 10.56
N GLU A 54 -22.07 1.56 9.47
CA GLU A 54 -23.40 0.94 9.35
C GLU A 54 -23.45 -0.16 8.25
N GLY A 55 -22.52 -1.13 8.26
CA GLY A 55 -22.62 -2.27 7.32
C GLY A 55 -21.47 -3.29 7.26
N LEU A 56 -20.36 -3.06 7.96
CA LEU A 56 -19.07 -3.74 7.72
C LEU A 56 -18.95 -5.22 8.19
N VAL A 57 -19.92 -5.74 8.96
CA VAL A 57 -19.78 -7.10 9.55
C VAL A 57 -20.06 -8.23 8.52
N ASP A 58 -20.71 -7.92 7.40
CA ASP A 58 -21.11 -8.95 6.41
C ASP A 58 -20.12 -9.14 5.25
N GLN A 59 -19.32 -8.12 4.88
CA GLN A 59 -18.35 -8.22 3.77
C GLN A 59 -16.99 -8.78 4.16
N ALA A 60 -16.53 -8.59 5.40
CA ALA A 60 -15.22 -9.10 5.86
C ALA A 60 -15.10 -10.65 5.76
N LYS A 61 -16.23 -11.35 5.62
CA LYS A 61 -16.30 -12.79 5.50
C LYS A 61 -16.20 -13.31 4.05
N ASP A 62 -16.47 -12.46 3.06
CA ASP A 62 -16.34 -12.76 1.62
C ASP A 62 -14.95 -12.33 1.08
N LEU A 63 -14.33 -11.33 1.72
CA LEU A 63 -13.01 -10.80 1.38
C LEU A 63 -11.83 -11.68 1.83
N LEU A 64 -12.04 -12.62 2.76
CA LEU A 64 -10.97 -13.52 3.24
C LEU A 64 -10.66 -14.67 2.28
N ASP A 65 -11.55 -14.96 1.32
CA ASP A 65 -11.43 -16.11 0.40
C ASP A 65 -11.03 -15.68 -1.03
N ASN A 66 -10.91 -14.37 -1.28
CA ASN A 66 -10.65 -13.86 -2.62
C ASN A 66 -9.17 -13.51 -2.80
N GLU A 67 -8.37 -14.49 -3.23
CA GLU A 67 -6.98 -14.32 -3.70
C GLU A 67 -6.92 -13.56 -5.04
N SER A 68 -7.87 -12.65 -5.29
CA SER A 68 -7.95 -11.85 -6.50
C SER A 68 -6.83 -10.81 -6.47
N LYS A 69 -5.95 -10.91 -7.46
CA LYS A 69 -4.93 -9.91 -7.73
C LYS A 69 -5.56 -8.76 -8.48
N GLU A 70 -5.41 -7.55 -7.97
CA GLU A 70 -5.82 -6.34 -8.65
C GLU A 70 -4.62 -5.57 -9.15
N ARG A 71 -4.81 -4.87 -10.26
CA ARG A 71 -3.76 -4.09 -10.90
C ARG A 71 -3.86 -2.64 -10.47
N VAL A 72 -2.88 -2.17 -9.72
CA VAL A 72 -2.74 -0.76 -9.36
C VAL A 72 -1.70 -0.13 -10.27
N SER A 73 -2.07 1.01 -10.87
CA SER A 73 -1.14 1.78 -11.69
C SER A 73 -0.62 2.95 -10.88
N LEU A 74 0.62 2.86 -10.41
CA LEU A 74 1.27 3.97 -9.72
C LEU A 74 2.25 4.67 -10.66
N SER A 75 2.61 5.89 -10.32
CA SER A 75 3.77 6.60 -10.89
C SER A 75 5.04 6.23 -10.14
N ASP A 76 6.20 6.47 -10.75
CA ASP A 76 7.51 6.18 -10.15
C ASP A 76 7.68 6.85 -8.76
N ARG A 77 7.18 8.09 -8.60
CA ARG A 77 7.19 8.81 -7.30
C ARG A 77 6.25 8.24 -6.25
N GLU A 78 5.15 7.64 -6.70
CA GLU A 78 4.16 7.02 -5.82
C GLU A 78 4.69 5.68 -5.32
N ALA A 79 5.31 4.90 -6.20
CA ALA A 79 6.03 3.69 -5.84
C ALA A 79 7.20 3.98 -4.88
N GLU A 80 7.97 5.04 -5.10
CA GLU A 80 9.01 5.49 -4.14
C GLU A 80 8.42 5.74 -2.74
N THR A 81 7.27 6.41 -2.69
CA THR A 81 6.56 6.68 -1.43
C THR A 81 6.12 5.39 -0.73
N VAL A 82 5.65 4.40 -1.49
CA VAL A 82 5.27 3.07 -0.96
C VAL A 82 6.49 2.32 -0.42
N VAL A 83 7.59 2.30 -1.17
CA VAL A 83 8.85 1.64 -0.77
C VAL A 83 9.39 2.26 0.52
N GLU A 84 9.40 3.59 0.63
CA GLU A 84 9.81 4.30 1.84
C GLU A 84 8.91 3.93 3.04
N ALA A 85 7.58 3.95 2.84
CA ALA A 85 6.62 3.60 3.88
C ALA A 85 6.76 2.14 4.33
N LEU A 86 6.87 1.19 3.40
CA LEU A 86 7.11 -0.24 3.68
C LEU A 86 8.43 -0.44 4.42
N SER A 87 9.51 0.25 4.02
CA SER A 87 10.79 0.17 4.71
C SER A 87 10.73 0.68 6.15
N SER A 88 9.98 1.76 6.42
CA SER A 88 9.72 2.22 7.79
C SER A 88 8.83 1.23 8.56
N PHE A 89 7.84 0.65 7.89
CA PHE A 89 6.85 -0.25 8.47
C PHE A 89 7.42 -1.62 8.84
N GLU A 90 8.38 -2.16 8.06
CA GLU A 90 9.13 -3.41 8.37
C GLU A 90 9.78 -3.37 9.77
N GLY A 91 10.17 -2.17 10.22
CA GLY A 91 10.72 -1.93 11.56
C GLY A 91 9.72 -2.11 12.70
N THR A 92 8.42 -2.19 12.42
CA THR A 92 7.34 -2.32 13.41
C THR A 92 7.19 -3.77 13.89
N ALA A 93 6.77 -3.96 15.14
CA ALA A 93 6.73 -5.28 15.79
C ALA A 93 5.49 -6.13 15.43
N ASP A 94 4.46 -5.53 14.82
CA ASP A 94 3.14 -6.14 14.59
C ASP A 94 2.88 -6.52 13.12
N THR A 95 3.87 -6.30 12.25
CA THR A 95 3.77 -6.40 10.80
C THR A 95 4.35 -7.71 10.28
N ASP A 96 3.78 -8.25 9.20
CA ASP A 96 4.34 -9.41 8.51
C ASP A 96 5.58 -9.00 7.69
N ARG A 97 6.74 -9.05 8.35
CA ARG A 97 8.01 -8.59 7.76
C ARG A 97 8.36 -9.30 6.46
N GLU A 98 7.98 -10.57 6.32
CA GLU A 98 8.25 -11.32 5.09
C GLU A 98 7.42 -10.74 3.93
N THR A 99 6.12 -10.53 4.15
CA THR A 99 5.21 -9.93 3.17
C THR A 99 5.63 -8.49 2.82
N VAL A 100 5.92 -7.65 3.81
CA VAL A 100 6.34 -6.26 3.58
C VAL A 100 7.65 -6.17 2.82
N ARG A 101 8.60 -7.06 3.12
CA ARG A 101 9.86 -7.12 2.40
C ARG A 101 9.67 -7.58 0.96
N ASP A 102 8.88 -8.62 0.72
CA ASP A 102 8.60 -9.13 -0.63
C ASP A 102 7.91 -8.06 -1.49
N LEU A 103 6.95 -7.33 -0.90
CA LEU A 103 6.31 -6.17 -1.51
C LEU A 103 7.34 -5.12 -1.89
N ARG A 104 8.20 -4.73 -0.93
CA ARG A 104 9.22 -3.72 -1.14
C ARG A 104 10.15 -4.10 -2.31
N GLU A 105 10.65 -5.33 -2.32
CA GLU A 105 11.51 -5.84 -3.40
C GLU A 105 10.77 -5.84 -4.75
N THR A 106 9.48 -6.15 -4.76
CA THR A 106 8.63 -6.09 -5.96
C THR A 106 8.48 -4.66 -6.48
N PHE A 107 8.13 -3.69 -5.62
CA PHE A 107 8.04 -2.29 -6.01
C PHE A 107 9.39 -1.71 -6.45
N GLU A 108 10.49 -2.06 -5.76
CA GLU A 108 11.84 -1.65 -6.14
C GLU A 108 12.24 -2.19 -7.52
N SER A 109 11.88 -3.44 -7.82
CA SER A 109 12.20 -4.10 -9.11
C SER A 109 11.31 -3.59 -10.25
N GLU A 110 10.01 -3.40 -10.02
CA GLU A 110 9.05 -2.99 -11.06
C GLU A 110 9.20 -1.51 -11.45
N TYR A 111 9.52 -0.65 -10.47
CA TYR A 111 9.61 0.80 -10.69
C TYR A 111 11.06 1.33 -10.69
N ASP A 112 12.06 0.44 -10.63
CA ASP A 112 13.50 0.76 -10.61
C ASP A 112 13.88 1.77 -9.50
N VAL A 113 13.18 1.74 -8.36
CA VAL A 113 13.27 2.76 -7.29
C VAL A 113 14.66 2.79 -6.62
N HIS A 114 15.42 1.70 -6.72
CA HIS A 114 16.81 1.62 -6.24
C HIS A 114 17.78 0.95 -7.24
N GLY A 115 17.39 0.85 -8.52
CA GLY A 115 18.18 0.24 -9.61
C GLY A 115 19.41 1.03 -10.09
N GLY A 116 19.94 1.92 -9.26
CA GLY A 116 21.15 2.69 -9.57
C GLY A 116 22.42 1.85 -9.45
N ARG A 117 22.83 1.21 -10.54
CA ARG A 117 24.22 0.79 -10.76
C ARG A 117 24.79 1.35 -12.05
#